data_AF-A0A7S3Y3U4-F1
#
_entry.id   AF-A0A7S3Y3U4-F1
#
_cell.length_a   1.000
_cell.length_b   1.000
_cell.length_c   1.000
_cell.angle_alpha   90.00
_cell.angle_beta   90.00
_cell.angle_gamma   90.00
#
_symmetry.space_group_name_H-M   'P 1'
#
loop_
_entity.id
_entity.type
_entity.pdbx_description
1 polymer ?
#
loop_
_entity_poly.entity_id
_entity_poly.type
_entity_poly.pdbx_seq_one_letter_code
_entity_poly.pdbx_strand_id
1 'polypeptide(L)'
;TRNGEVVRRVVVYYHLEDGSVAVNEQKQENSGRVQGTLHRRAVAYHPDGTLFVPGDFRVGGQVKLSGLTFHLVDANAVARTFMKKSLGVEVPAALPYPGDESDLRHLRAEHTTGLG
;
A
#
# COMPACT_ATOMS: atom_id res chain seq x y z
N THR A 1 1.78 13.10 12.94
CA THR A 1 2.99 13.33 12.11
C THR A 1 3.52 14.75 12.27
N ARG A 2 4.81 14.90 12.59
CA ARG A 2 5.56 16.16 12.64
C ARG A 2 5.82 16.57 11.18
N ASN A 3 5.34 17.76 10.73
CA ASN A 3 5.50 18.37 9.38
C ASN A 3 4.30 18.37 8.40
N GLY A 4 3.05 18.20 8.84
CA GLY A 4 1.88 18.50 7.98
C GLY A 4 1.67 17.59 6.76
N GLU A 5 2.52 16.57 6.55
CA GLU A 5 2.30 15.53 5.56
C GLU A 5 1.17 14.59 6.01
N VAL A 6 0.25 14.34 5.07
CA VAL A 6 -0.92 13.49 5.26
C VAL A 6 -0.71 12.20 4.48
N VAL A 7 -0.67 11.08 5.21
CA VAL A 7 -0.58 9.75 4.60
C VAL A 7 -1.98 9.26 4.24
N ARG A 8 -2.20 8.96 2.95
CA ARG A 8 -3.44 8.35 2.46
C ARG A 8 -3.22 6.85 2.31
N ARG A 9 -3.85 6.05 3.17
CA ARG A 9 -3.78 4.59 3.11
C ARG A 9 -4.72 4.08 2.02
N VAL A 10 -4.17 3.29 1.09
CA VAL A 10 -4.88 2.79 -0.09
C VAL A 10 -4.72 1.28 -0.21
N VAL A 11 -5.63 0.65 -0.94
CA VAL A 11 -5.52 -0.74 -1.38
C VAL A 11 -5.41 -0.74 -2.89
N VAL A 12 -4.36 -1.40 -3.39
CA VAL A 12 -4.15 -1.67 -4.82
C VAL A 12 -4.64 -3.08 -5.10
N TYR A 13 -5.55 -3.21 -6.07
CA TYR A 13 -6.08 -4.48 -6.54
C TYR A 13 -5.54 -4.75 -7.94
N TYR A 14 -4.96 -5.93 -8.14
CA TYR A 14 -4.67 -6.48 -9.47
C TYR A 14 -5.67 -7.60 -9.76
N HIS A 15 -6.38 -7.48 -10.87
CA HIS A 15 -7.38 -8.42 -11.34
C HIS A 15 -6.73 -9.43 -12.28
N LEU A 16 -6.58 -10.68 -11.82
CA LEU A 16 -5.90 -11.73 -12.58
C LEU A 16 -6.69 -12.12 -13.84
N GLU A 17 -8.00 -11.90 -13.87
CA GLU A 17 -8.88 -12.26 -14.97
C GLU A 17 -8.62 -11.47 -16.26
N ASP A 18 -8.18 -10.22 -16.15
CA ASP A 18 -8.06 -9.30 -17.28
C ASP A 18 -6.84 -8.36 -17.21
N GLY A 19 -6.00 -8.49 -16.18
CA GLY A 19 -4.83 -7.64 -15.97
C GLY A 19 -5.16 -6.20 -15.59
N SER A 20 -6.41 -5.92 -15.20
CA SER A 20 -6.80 -4.58 -14.75
C SER A 20 -6.35 -4.28 -13.32
N VAL A 21 -6.17 -3.00 -13.03
CA VAL A 21 -5.74 -2.50 -11.73
C VAL A 21 -6.77 -1.50 -11.21
N ALA A 22 -7.04 -1.52 -9.90
CA ALA A 22 -7.85 -0.53 -9.21
C ALA A 22 -7.15 -0.05 -7.94
N VAL A 23 -7.31 1.22 -7.58
CA VAL A 23 -6.77 1.78 -6.34
C VAL A 23 -7.86 2.52 -5.58
N ASN A 24 -8.12 2.06 -4.36
CA ASN A 24 -9.15 2.63 -3.49
C ASN A 24 -8.52 3.11 -2.18
N GLU A 25 -8.90 4.30 -1.75
CA GLU A 25 -8.58 4.78 -0.41
C GLU A 25 -9.43 4.04 0.63
N GLN A 26 -8.81 3.60 1.73
CA GLN A 26 -9.56 3.05 2.85
C GLN A 26 -10.35 4.17 3.53
N LYS A 27 -11.67 3.98 3.66
CA LYS A 27 -12.52 4.95 4.36
C LYS A 27 -12.04 5.12 5.79
N GLN A 28 -11.78 6.36 6.18
CA GLN A 28 -11.42 6.75 7.55
C GLN A 28 -12.51 7.69 8.06
N GLU A 29 -13.14 7.31 9.16
CA GLU A 29 -14.12 8.16 9.82
C GLU A 29 -13.50 9.48 10.26
N ASN A 30 -14.28 10.57 10.18
CA ASN A 30 -13.85 11.92 10.57
C ASN A 30 -12.63 12.48 9.80
N SER A 31 -12.31 11.94 8.62
CA SER A 31 -11.16 12.39 7.83
C SER A 31 -11.31 13.79 7.19
N GLY A 32 -12.53 14.33 7.12
CA GLY A 32 -12.83 15.64 6.55
C GLY A 32 -12.54 15.78 5.05
N ARG A 33 -12.29 14.67 4.34
CA ARG A 33 -11.93 14.65 2.91
C ARG A 33 -12.87 13.75 2.11
N VAL A 34 -12.97 14.02 0.80
CA VAL A 34 -13.61 13.09 -0.14
C VAL A 34 -12.70 11.87 -0.27
N GLN A 35 -13.20 10.72 0.18
CA GLN A 35 -12.52 9.43 0.11
C GLN A 35 -13.17 8.54 -0.95
N GLY A 36 -12.40 7.63 -1.54
CA GLY A 36 -12.91 6.68 -2.51
C GLY A 36 -11.86 6.20 -3.51
N THR A 37 -12.29 5.97 -4.75
CA THR A 37 -11.45 5.44 -5.82
C THR A 37 -10.49 6.50 -6.35
N LEU A 38 -9.19 6.20 -6.25
CA LEU A 38 -8.10 7.03 -6.81
C LEU A 38 -7.70 6.58 -8.21
N HIS A 39 -7.90 5.30 -8.52
CA HIS A 39 -7.75 4.75 -9.86
C HIS A 39 -8.89 3.77 -10.12
N ARG A 40 -9.76 4.10 -11.08
CA ARG A 40 -10.85 3.21 -11.50
C ARG A 40 -10.26 1.97 -12.16
N ARG A 41 -10.90 0.81 -11.94
CA ARG A 41 -10.53 -0.46 -12.58
C ARG A 41 -10.36 -0.27 -14.09
N ALA A 42 -9.13 -0.44 -14.57
CA ALA A 42 -8.76 -0.38 -15.97
C ALA A 42 -7.47 -1.17 -16.21
N VAL A 43 -7.23 -1.61 -17.44
CA VAL A 43 -5.94 -2.19 -17.83
C VAL A 43 -4.85 -1.14 -17.61
N ALA A 44 -3.80 -1.53 -16.88
CA ALA A 44 -2.73 -0.63 -16.49
C ALA A 44 -1.49 -0.84 -17.36
N TYR A 45 -0.83 0.27 -17.70
CA TYR A 45 0.38 0.28 -18.52
C TYR A 45 1.48 1.06 -17.82
N HIS A 46 2.71 0.55 -17.95
CA HIS A 46 3.92 1.28 -17.64
C HIS A 46 4.08 2.50 -18.57
N PRO A 47 4.93 3.49 -18.21
CA PRO A 47 5.18 4.65 -19.06
C PRO A 47 5.73 4.31 -20.45
N ASP A 48 6.39 3.16 -20.60
CA ASP A 48 6.91 2.66 -21.88
C ASP A 48 5.85 1.94 -22.74
N GLY A 49 4.60 1.84 -22.25
CA GLY A 49 3.49 1.21 -22.93
C GLY A 49 3.38 -0.30 -22.69
N THR A 50 4.25 -0.91 -21.90
CA THR A 50 4.12 -2.33 -21.53
C THR A 50 3.03 -2.53 -20.48
N LEU A 51 2.38 -3.70 -20.47
CA LEU A 51 1.34 -4.02 -19.50
C LEU A 51 1.95 -4.25 -18.12
N PHE A 52 1.28 -3.73 -17.08
CA PHE A 52 1.56 -4.17 -15.72
C PHE A 52 1.23 -5.66 -15.60
N VAL A 53 2.12 -6.41 -14.97
CA VAL A 53 1.94 -7.82 -14.63
C VAL A 53 2.02 -8.00 -13.11
N PRO A 54 1.55 -9.12 -12.54
CA PRO A 54 1.57 -9.30 -11.09
C PRO A 54 2.97 -9.14 -10.47
N GLY A 55 4.02 -9.52 -11.20
CA GLY A 55 5.41 -9.40 -10.74
C GLY A 55 5.92 -7.96 -10.53
N ASP A 56 5.18 -6.95 -11.00
CA ASP A 56 5.50 -5.54 -10.81
C ASP A 56 5.05 -5.00 -9.44
N PHE A 57 4.12 -5.70 -8.77
CA PHE A 57 3.54 -5.28 -7.49
C PHE A 57 4.33 -5.86 -6.32
N ARG A 58 5.44 -5.21 -5.97
CA ARG A 58 6.37 -5.67 -4.92
C ARG A 58 6.27 -4.81 -3.67
N VAL A 59 6.26 -5.44 -2.49
CA VAL A 59 6.42 -4.74 -1.21
C VAL A 59 7.78 -4.04 -1.18
N GLY A 60 7.79 -2.77 -0.79
CA GLY A 60 8.94 -1.84 -0.89
C GLY A 60 9.06 -1.15 -2.26
N GLY A 61 8.26 -1.56 -3.25
CA GLY A 61 8.22 -0.98 -4.59
C GLY A 61 7.21 0.15 -4.72
N GLN A 62 7.14 0.70 -5.94
CA GLN A 62 6.24 1.79 -6.32
C GLN A 62 5.46 1.45 -7.58
N VAL A 63 4.22 1.91 -7.65
CA VAL A 63 3.35 1.79 -8.82
C VAL A 63 2.84 3.17 -9.21
N LYS A 64 2.97 3.54 -10.48
CA LYS A 64 2.53 4.84 -11.02
C LYS A 64 1.28 4.67 -11.85
N LEU A 65 0.15 5.21 -11.39
CA LEU A 65 -1.16 5.14 -12.07
C LEU A 65 -1.90 6.47 -11.91
N SER A 66 -2.60 6.91 -12.96
CA SER A 66 -3.38 8.16 -12.94
C SER A 66 -2.59 9.39 -12.45
N GLY A 67 -1.30 9.48 -12.79
CA GLY A 67 -0.42 10.58 -12.38
C GLY A 67 -0.01 10.57 -10.90
N LEU A 68 -0.41 9.54 -10.14
CA LEU A 68 -0.06 9.35 -8.73
C LEU A 68 0.98 8.23 -8.59
N THR A 69 1.82 8.34 -7.56
CA THR A 69 2.78 7.30 -7.18
C THR A 69 2.33 6.64 -5.88
N PHE A 70 2.09 5.34 -5.93
CA PHE A 70 1.66 4.53 -4.80
C PHE A 70 2.83 3.70 -4.28
N HIS A 71 3.07 3.77 -2.96
CA HIS A 71 4.12 2.99 -2.30
C HIS A 71 3.49 1.73 -1.70
N LEU A 72 4.00 0.57 -2.09
CA LEU A 72 3.47 -0.72 -1.65
C LEU A 72 4.17 -1.14 -0.37
N VAL A 73 3.46 -1.10 0.76
CA VAL A 73 4.04 -1.41 2.08
C VAL A 73 3.69 -2.81 2.60
N ASP A 74 2.64 -3.44 2.07
CA ASP A 74 2.21 -4.78 2.47
C ASP A 74 1.44 -5.48 1.34
N ALA A 75 1.24 -6.79 1.48
CA ALA A 75 0.39 -7.63 0.65
C ALA A 75 -0.41 -8.59 1.53
N ASN A 76 -1.67 -8.84 1.20
CA ASN A 76 -2.50 -9.77 1.97
C ASN A 76 -2.06 -11.24 1.78
N ALA A 77 -2.55 -12.15 2.63
CA ALA A 77 -2.16 -13.56 2.61
C ALA A 77 -2.42 -14.27 1.26
N VAL A 78 -3.52 -13.91 0.59
CA VAL A 78 -3.88 -14.47 -0.72
C VAL A 78 -2.87 -14.04 -1.78
N ALA A 79 -2.54 -12.74 -1.85
CA ALA A 79 -1.54 -12.20 -2.75
C ALA A 79 -0.15 -12.80 -2.47
N ARG A 80 0.26 -12.89 -1.21
CA ARG A 80 1.53 -13.53 -0.81
C ARG A 80 1.61 -14.98 -1.28
N THR A 81 0.52 -15.74 -1.12
CA THR A 81 0.44 -17.13 -1.56
C THR A 81 0.52 -17.23 -3.09
N PHE A 82 -0.18 -16.35 -3.80
CA PHE A 82 -0.14 -16.29 -5.26
C PHE A 82 1.27 -15.96 -5.77
N MET A 83 1.91 -14.91 -5.24
CA MET A 83 3.26 -14.51 -5.63
C MET A 83 4.25 -15.67 -5.46
N LYS A 84 4.17 -16.39 -4.33
CA LYS A 84 5.03 -17.55 -4.06
C LYS A 84 4.76 -18.71 -5.00
N LYS A 85 3.50 -19.10 -5.18
CA LYS A 85 3.13 -20.30 -5.96
C LYS A 85 3.22 -20.09 -7.47
N SER A 86 2.82 -18.93 -7.96
CA SER A 86 2.68 -18.66 -9.39
C SER A 86 3.90 -17.97 -10.00
N LEU A 87 4.64 -17.19 -9.21
CA LEU A 87 5.81 -16.43 -9.69
C LEU A 87 7.13 -16.84 -9.02
N GLY A 88 7.09 -17.72 -8.01
CA GLY A 88 8.28 -18.06 -7.22
C GLY A 88 8.82 -16.90 -6.38
N VAL A 89 8.02 -15.86 -6.16
CA VAL A 89 8.45 -14.65 -5.44
C VAL A 89 8.02 -14.73 -3.98
N GLU A 90 8.99 -14.71 -3.07
CA GLU A 90 8.72 -14.58 -1.64
C GLU A 90 8.53 -13.10 -1.29
N VAL A 91 7.34 -12.78 -0.78
CA VAL A 91 7.00 -11.40 -0.41
C VAL A 91 7.58 -11.09 0.98
N PRO A 92 8.38 -10.01 1.14
CA PRO A 92 8.98 -9.66 2.42
C PRO A 92 7.92 -9.24 3.46
N ALA A 93 8.34 -9.10 4.72
CA ALA A 93 7.48 -8.59 5.79
C ALA A 93 6.91 -7.20 5.47
N ALA A 94 5.78 -6.87 6.10
CA ALA A 94 5.16 -5.56 5.95
C ALA A 94 6.11 -4.44 6.41
N LEU A 95 6.13 -3.35 5.67
CA LEU A 95 6.82 -2.12 6.03
C LEU A 95 5.86 -1.19 6.80
N PRO A 96 6.36 -0.40 7.75
CA PRO A 96 5.53 0.59 8.43
C PRO A 96 5.08 1.68 7.46
N TYR A 97 3.91 2.28 7.70
CA TYR A 97 3.57 3.51 7.01
C TYR A 97 4.49 4.65 7.46
N PRO A 98 4.75 5.65 6.58
CA PRO A 98 5.46 6.86 6.99
C PRO A 98 4.80 7.49 8.23
N GLY A 99 5.57 7.68 9.31
CA GLY A 99 5.08 8.22 10.58
C GLY A 99 4.74 7.19 11.65
N ASP A 100 4.36 5.96 11.30
CA ASP A 100 3.97 4.93 12.28
C ASP A 100 5.16 4.51 13.18
N GLU A 101 6.42 4.59 12.70
CA GLU A 101 7.60 4.30 13.54
C GLU A 101 7.74 5.25 14.74
N SER A 102 7.25 6.48 14.61
CA SER A 102 7.29 7.49 15.68
C SER A 102 6.23 7.22 16.74
N ASP A 103 5.08 6.68 16.33
CA ASP A 103 3.96 6.37 17.23
C ASP A 103 4.30 5.16 18.13
N LEU A 104 4.99 4.15 17.58
CA LEU A 104 5.49 3.01 18.37
C LEU A 104 6.52 3.41 19.44
N ARG A 105 7.26 4.50 19.24
CA ARG A 105 8.21 5.02 20.25
C ARG A 105 7.52 5.76 21.40
N HIS A 106 6.43 6.50 21.12
CA HIS A 106 5.66 7.18 22.16
C HIS A 106 4.89 6.19 23.05
N LEU A 107 4.28 5.16 22.46
CA LEU A 107 3.60 4.10 23.21
C LEU A 107 4.55 3.29 24.12
N ARG A 108 5.82 3.10 23.72
CA ARG A 108 6.82 2.42 24.56
C ARG A 108 7.36 3.31 25.69
N ALA A 109 7.43 4.63 25.49
CA ALA A 109 7.88 5.58 26.50
C ALA A 109 6.86 5.75 27.65
N GLU A 110 5.56 5.67 27.36
CA GLU A 110 4.51 5.79 28.37
C GLU A 110 4.35 4.53 29.24
N HIS A 111 4.80 3.37 28.77
CA HIS A 111 4.75 2.11 29.54
C HIS A 111 6.01 1.82 30.39
N THR A 112 7.05 2.65 30.36
CA THR A 112 8.27 2.47 31.17
C THR A 112 8.34 3.39 32.40
N THR A 113 7.42 4.34 32.56
CA THR A 113 7.47 5.32 33.68
C THR A 113 6.42 5.03 34.77
N GLY A 114 6.13 3.75 35.03
CA GLY A 114 5.13 3.31 36.00
C GLY A 114 5.67 2.31 37.02
N LEU A 115 6.83 2.58 37.62
CA LEU A 115 7.29 1.94 38.86
C LEU A 115 8.00 2.99 39.70
N GLY A 116 7.24 3.54 40.64
CA GLY A 116 7.66 4.39 41.75
C GLY A 116 6.61 4.26 42.84
#